data_AF-A0A933A1E6-F1
#
_entry.id   AF-A0A933A1E6-F1
#
_cell.length_a   1.000
_cell.length_b   1.000
_cell.length_c   1.000
_cell.angle_alpha   90.00
_cell.angle_beta   90.00
_cell.angle_gamma   90.00
#
_symmetry.space_group_name_H-M   'P 1'
#
loop_
_entity.id
_entity.type
_entity.pdbx_description
1 polymer ?
#
loop_
_entity_poly.entity_id
_entity_poly.type
_entity_poly.pdbx_seq_one_letter_code
_entity_poly.pdbx_strand_id
1 'polypeptide(L)'
;MTIAYLGLGGNLGHRRWHLEEAIRRLEASGALRVVQRSSIYETAPVGREDQPPFLNLVVAVATDLDPHALLALLQRVETGLGRVRGTGVEERWGPRTIDLDVLLYGDLGVATEALVIPHPEMHRRAFVLVPLLEIAPDLSHPVLGPLADLRHRLPSGQRVSRVGDPWAQVLGRLATRAMGRPLVPYGRVGSTNDVARDLAEAGAGEGTAVVAEEQTAGRGRQGRTWHSPPGGLWLSVILRPARPSPGVGLAVGVAAATALRRATGADVRLKWPNDLVIAGRKLGGILLEAAGGAVIAGIGINLNVDEAHLPPEVRASSISLAAHLGRPVDRAGVLADLLGDLEAEYAAWRHGGAAALLSSWRALSATLGRPVSVVLPEARVEGLAEDVDEEGALLVRQADGSLRRVVAGDLAAAGGERA
;
A
#
# COMPACT_ATOMS: atom_id res chain seq x y z
N MET A 1 15.50 -9.58 26.11
CA MET A 1 15.83 -9.09 24.77
C MET A 1 15.52 -7.61 24.65
N THR A 2 16.57 -6.83 24.46
CA THR A 2 16.51 -5.39 24.17
C THR A 2 16.25 -5.19 22.68
N ILE A 3 15.49 -4.15 22.32
CA ILE A 3 15.33 -3.75 20.92
C ILE A 3 16.49 -2.83 20.54
N ALA A 4 17.22 -3.21 19.49
CA ALA A 4 18.22 -2.37 18.85
C ALA A 4 17.79 -2.04 17.42
N TYR A 5 18.15 -0.86 16.94
CA TYR A 5 17.91 -0.43 15.58
C TYR A 5 19.24 -0.36 14.84
N LEU A 6 19.33 -1.08 13.73
CA LEU A 6 20.55 -1.21 12.93
C LEU A 6 20.36 -0.54 11.57
N GLY A 7 21.32 0.30 11.18
CA GLY A 7 21.40 0.86 9.84
C GLY A 7 22.25 -0.05 8.95
N LEU A 8 21.75 -0.39 7.77
CA LEU A 8 22.45 -1.16 6.75
C LEU A 8 22.60 -0.29 5.50
N GLY A 9 23.79 -0.23 4.91
CA GLY A 9 24.03 0.59 3.72
C GLY A 9 25.16 0.07 2.82
N GLY A 10 25.02 0.18 1.50
CA GLY A 10 26.08 -0.22 0.56
C GLY A 10 25.86 0.29 -0.87
N ASN A 11 26.94 0.53 -1.60
CA ASN A 11 26.90 1.05 -2.97
C ASN A 11 27.71 0.26 -4.00
N LEU A 12 28.43 -0.79 -3.59
CA LEU A 12 29.20 -1.65 -4.51
C LEU A 12 28.51 -2.99 -4.79
N GLY A 13 28.73 -3.51 -6.00
CA GLY A 13 28.29 -4.84 -6.42
C GLY A 13 26.78 -5.04 -6.42
N HIS A 14 26.32 -6.22 -6.02
CA HIS A 14 24.90 -6.58 -5.93
C HIS A 14 24.25 -5.97 -4.68
N ARG A 15 24.10 -4.63 -4.64
CA ARG A 15 23.64 -3.83 -3.49
C ARG A 15 22.42 -4.41 -2.75
N ARG A 16 21.36 -4.79 -3.47
CA ARG A 16 20.15 -5.40 -2.87
C ARG A 16 20.43 -6.76 -2.23
N TRP A 17 21.22 -7.59 -2.91
CA TRP A 17 21.60 -8.90 -2.39
C TRP A 17 22.45 -8.75 -1.11
N HIS A 18 23.39 -7.81 -1.05
CA HIS A 18 24.17 -7.55 0.17
C HIS A 18 23.30 -7.17 1.37
N LEU A 19 22.28 -6.33 1.17
CA LEU A 19 21.34 -5.96 2.23
C LEU A 19 20.57 -7.19 2.75
N GLU A 20 19.97 -7.97 1.85
CA GLU A 20 19.17 -9.16 2.23
C GLU A 20 20.04 -10.26 2.84
N GLU A 21 21.23 -10.48 2.30
CA GLU A 21 22.19 -11.46 2.82
C GLU A 21 22.73 -11.05 4.20
N ALA A 22 22.95 -9.76 4.45
CA ALA A 22 23.34 -9.27 5.77
C ALA A 22 22.27 -9.61 6.82
N ILE A 23 21.00 -9.31 6.52
CA ILE A 23 19.86 -9.66 7.38
C ILE A 23 19.83 -11.18 7.64
N ARG A 24 19.93 -11.98 6.58
CA ARG A 24 19.92 -13.45 6.69
C ARG A 24 21.05 -13.97 7.59
N ARG A 25 22.26 -13.41 7.49
CA ARG A 25 23.41 -13.81 8.32
C ARG A 25 23.26 -13.38 9.78
N LEU A 26 22.66 -12.21 10.03
CA LEU A 26 22.35 -11.75 11.38
C LEU A 26 21.37 -12.70 12.06
N GLU A 27 20.29 -13.12 11.40
CA GLU A 27 19.34 -14.09 11.95
C GLU A 27 19.95 -15.49 12.10
N ALA A 28 20.72 -15.94 11.10
CA ALA A 28 21.38 -17.25 11.14
C ALA A 28 22.44 -17.36 12.26
N SER A 29 22.86 -16.25 12.86
CA SER A 29 23.74 -16.26 14.04
C SER A 29 23.07 -16.85 15.29
N GLY A 30 21.73 -16.86 15.35
CA GLY A 30 20.96 -17.27 16.52
C GLY A 30 21.03 -16.32 17.72
N ALA A 31 21.84 -15.26 17.65
CA ALA A 31 22.08 -14.33 18.75
C ALA A 31 21.09 -13.14 18.78
N LEU A 32 20.30 -12.99 17.73
CA LEU A 32 19.25 -11.97 17.61
C LEU A 32 18.11 -12.47 16.72
N ARG A 33 16.97 -11.78 16.80
CA ARG A 33 15.82 -11.98 15.92
C ARG A 33 15.45 -10.66 15.27
N VAL A 34 15.25 -10.64 13.95
CA VAL A 34 14.73 -9.45 13.28
C VAL A 34 13.24 -9.33 13.63
N VAL A 35 12.87 -8.17 14.17
CA VAL A 35 11.50 -7.85 14.57
C VAL A 35 10.77 -7.17 13.43
N GLN A 36 11.45 -6.23 12.77
CA GLN A 36 10.90 -5.44 11.67
C GLN A 36 12.03 -4.94 10.77
N ARG A 37 11.71 -4.70 9.50
CA ARG A 37 12.62 -4.09 8.52
C ARG A 37 11.91 -2.97 7.78
N SER A 38 12.64 -1.91 7.47
CA SER A 38 12.16 -0.84 6.61
C SER A 38 12.17 -1.30 5.15
N SER A 39 11.63 -0.46 4.28
CA SER A 39 11.91 -0.54 2.86
C SER A 39 13.37 -0.23 2.55
N ILE A 40 13.82 -0.60 1.35
CA ILE A 40 15.12 -0.18 0.84
C ILE A 40 14.99 1.24 0.29
N TYR A 41 15.98 2.10 0.55
CA TYR A 41 16.03 3.47 0.09
C TYR A 41 17.34 3.75 -0.66
N GLU A 42 17.27 4.44 -1.79
CA GLU A 42 18.43 4.89 -2.55
C GLU A 42 18.74 6.36 -2.25
N THR A 43 20.02 6.65 -2.02
CA THR A 43 20.52 8.01 -1.80
C THR A 43 21.75 8.30 -2.63
N ALA A 44 21.95 9.57 -2.97
CA ALA A 44 23.24 10.02 -3.45
C ALA A 44 24.32 9.77 -2.38
N PRO A 45 25.58 9.55 -2.79
CA PRO A 45 26.70 9.45 -1.85
C PRO A 45 26.88 10.76 -1.07
N VAL A 46 27.36 10.67 0.16
CA VAL A 46 27.73 11.85 0.94
C VAL A 46 29.22 12.10 0.82
N GLY A 47 29.62 13.33 0.52
CA GLY A 47 31.04 13.71 0.39
C GLY A 47 31.56 13.51 -1.02
N ARG A 48 32.13 12.33 -1.31
CA ARG A 48 32.70 12.03 -2.64
C ARG A 48 31.57 11.71 -3.63
N GLU A 49 31.39 12.55 -4.65
CA GLU A 49 30.32 12.40 -5.64
C GLU A 49 30.63 11.37 -6.74
N ASP A 50 31.91 11.09 -7.00
CA ASP A 50 32.35 10.09 -7.99
C ASP A 50 32.27 8.66 -7.43
N GLN A 51 31.05 8.21 -7.14
CA GLN A 51 30.74 6.83 -6.76
C GLN A 51 29.25 6.51 -6.97
N PRO A 52 28.86 5.21 -7.06
CA PRO A 52 27.47 4.83 -7.25
C PRO A 52 26.57 5.23 -6.05
N PRO A 53 25.26 5.43 -6.27
CA PRO A 53 24.29 5.65 -5.20
C PRO A 53 24.26 4.52 -4.17
N PHE A 54 23.97 4.85 -2.92
CA PHE A 54 23.82 3.89 -1.82
C PHE A 54 22.41 3.33 -1.78
N LEU A 55 22.29 2.02 -1.51
CA LEU A 55 21.05 1.46 -0.97
C LEU A 55 21.17 1.38 0.54
N ASN A 56 20.15 1.83 1.26
CA ASN A 56 20.08 1.90 2.71
C ASN A 56 18.79 1.24 3.21
N LEU A 57 18.84 0.63 4.39
CA LEU A 57 17.71 -0.01 5.06
C LEU A 57 17.94 0.04 6.57
N VAL A 58 16.87 0.08 7.37
CA VAL A 58 16.94 -0.06 8.82
C VAL A 58 16.22 -1.32 9.26
N VAL A 59 16.81 -2.07 10.19
CA VAL A 59 16.14 -3.20 10.87
C VAL A 59 16.03 -2.94 12.36
N ALA A 60 14.89 -3.32 12.93
CA ALA A 60 14.73 -3.47 14.37
C ALA A 60 15.01 -4.94 14.72
N VAL A 61 15.90 -5.17 15.70
CA VAL A 61 16.27 -6.50 16.17
C VAL A 61 16.04 -6.64 17.67
N ALA A 62 15.59 -7.81 18.10
CA ALA A 62 15.54 -8.21 19.50
C ALA A 62 16.76 -9.08 19.80
N THR A 63 17.57 -8.69 20.80
CA THR A 63 18.79 -9.42 21.16
C THR A 63 19.08 -9.35 22.66
N ASP A 64 19.81 -10.34 23.17
CA ASP A 64 20.38 -10.33 24.53
C ASP A 64 21.89 -10.01 24.51
N LEU A 65 22.48 -9.80 23.33
CA LEU A 65 23.87 -9.33 23.20
C LEU A 65 24.01 -7.93 23.78
N ASP A 66 25.06 -7.67 24.55
CA ASP A 66 25.45 -6.32 24.90
C ASP A 66 25.87 -5.51 23.65
N PRO A 67 25.90 -4.16 23.72
CA PRO A 67 26.21 -3.32 22.57
C PRO A 67 27.55 -3.63 21.87
N HIS A 68 28.59 -3.99 22.63
CA HIS A 68 29.90 -4.30 22.07
C HIS A 68 29.91 -5.67 21.39
N ALA A 69 29.22 -6.66 21.97
CA ALA A 69 29.04 -7.97 21.34
C ALA A 69 28.18 -7.88 20.06
N LEU A 70 27.16 -7.02 20.06
CA LEU A 70 26.35 -6.72 18.88
C LEU A 70 27.22 -6.08 17.79
N LEU A 71 28.00 -5.04 18.12
CA LEU A 71 28.94 -4.43 17.19
C LEU A 71 29.90 -5.46 16.57
N ALA A 72 30.47 -6.34 17.40
CA ALA A 72 31.38 -7.39 16.92
C ALA A 72 30.68 -8.37 15.95
N LEU A 73 29.39 -8.68 16.17
CA LEU A 73 28.61 -9.48 15.23
C LEU A 73 28.40 -8.75 13.90
N LEU A 74 28.06 -7.46 13.92
CA LEU A 74 27.89 -6.66 12.70
C LEU A 74 29.18 -6.65 11.87
N GLN A 75 30.31 -6.40 12.52
CA GLN A 75 31.63 -6.40 11.88
C GLN A 75 31.98 -7.75 11.23
N ARG A 76 31.64 -8.88 11.87
CA ARG A 76 31.82 -10.21 11.27
C ARG A 76 30.96 -10.38 10.02
N VAL A 77 29.71 -9.92 10.04
CA VAL A 77 28.81 -9.97 8.88
C VAL A 77 29.36 -9.12 7.73
N GLU A 78 29.83 -7.90 8.03
CA GLU A 78 30.47 -7.01 7.05
C GLU A 78 31.69 -7.66 6.39
N THR A 79 32.63 -8.18 7.18
CA THR A 79 33.84 -8.85 6.67
C THR A 79 33.47 -10.05 5.81
N GLY A 80 32.48 -10.84 6.23
CA GLY A 80 31.99 -11.98 5.45
C GLY A 80 31.31 -11.58 4.13
N LEU A 81 30.89 -10.33 3.98
CA LEU A 81 30.30 -9.75 2.76
C LEU A 81 31.29 -8.89 1.97
N GLY A 82 32.59 -9.05 2.26
CA GLY A 82 33.66 -8.42 1.50
C GLY A 82 33.84 -6.93 1.80
N ARG A 83 33.39 -6.44 2.96
CA ARG A 83 33.76 -5.08 3.40
C ARG A 83 35.25 -5.04 3.66
N VAL A 84 35.96 -4.21 2.89
CA VAL A 84 37.37 -3.89 3.11
C VAL A 84 37.45 -2.55 3.83
N ARG A 85 38.11 -2.53 4.99
CA ARG A 85 38.44 -1.29 5.72
C ARG A 85 39.92 -1.01 5.47
N GLY A 86 40.26 0.07 4.81
CA GLY A 86 41.63 0.56 4.73
C GLY A 86 41.91 1.64 5.79
N THR A 87 43.09 2.24 5.72
CA THR A 87 43.71 3.01 6.79
C THR A 87 43.81 4.52 6.50
N GLY A 88 43.12 5.02 5.47
CA GLY A 88 43.24 6.41 5.00
C GLY A 88 42.00 7.29 5.23
N VAL A 89 42.21 8.62 5.31
CA VAL A 89 41.15 9.64 5.49
C VAL A 89 40.16 9.68 4.30
N GLU A 90 40.61 9.29 3.11
CA GLU A 90 39.78 9.23 1.89
C GLU A 90 38.70 8.13 1.92
N GLU A 91 38.77 7.18 2.86
CA GLU A 91 37.84 6.04 2.91
C GLU A 91 36.63 6.23 3.82
N ARG A 92 36.64 7.22 4.72
CA ARG A 92 35.55 7.43 5.71
C ARG A 92 34.17 7.57 5.03
N TRP A 93 34.15 8.11 3.80
CA TRP A 93 32.95 8.26 2.95
C TRP A 93 33.07 7.54 1.60
N GLY A 94 34.00 6.59 1.50
CA GLY A 94 34.28 5.83 0.28
C GLY A 94 33.24 4.76 -0.05
N PRO A 95 33.32 4.17 -1.25
CA PRO A 95 32.42 3.13 -1.69
C PRO A 95 32.66 1.82 -0.93
N ARG A 96 31.60 1.05 -0.67
CA ARG A 96 31.61 -0.14 0.19
C ARG A 96 30.57 -1.16 -0.25
N THR A 97 30.85 -2.45 -0.06
CA THR A 97 29.89 -3.54 -0.35
C THR A 97 28.70 -3.50 0.60
N ILE A 98 28.98 -3.33 1.90
CA ILE A 98 27.99 -3.19 2.96
C ILE A 98 28.62 -2.48 4.18
N ASP A 99 27.80 -1.80 4.96
CA ASP A 99 28.08 -1.12 6.22
C ASP A 99 26.92 -1.38 7.18
N LEU A 100 27.23 -1.71 8.43
CA LEU A 100 26.27 -2.02 9.47
C LEU A 100 26.56 -1.21 10.74
N ASP A 101 25.65 -0.31 11.07
CA ASP A 101 25.76 0.59 12.23
C ASP A 101 24.71 0.26 13.29
N VAL A 102 25.10 0.33 14.57
CA VAL A 102 24.14 0.35 15.69
C VAL A 102 23.64 1.78 15.87
N LEU A 103 22.38 2.05 15.54
CA LEU A 103 21.79 3.39 15.61
C LEU A 103 21.29 3.71 17.02
N LEU A 104 20.51 2.80 17.58
CA LEU A 104 19.89 2.89 18.91
C LEU A 104 19.88 1.50 19.57
N TYR A 105 19.93 1.46 20.89
CA TYR A 105 19.90 0.22 21.67
C TYR A 105 19.09 0.46 22.95
N GLY A 106 17.80 0.13 22.93
CA GLY A 106 16.84 0.55 23.96
C GLY A 106 16.97 2.04 24.26
N ASP A 107 16.99 2.39 25.54
CA ASP A 107 17.24 3.74 26.03
C ASP A 107 18.71 3.97 26.47
N LEU A 108 19.61 3.07 26.07
CA LEU A 108 20.99 3.07 26.53
C LEU A 108 21.83 4.15 25.83
N GLY A 109 22.62 4.87 26.61
CA GLY A 109 23.74 5.69 26.13
C GLY A 109 25.06 4.94 26.26
N VAL A 110 25.81 4.82 25.17
CA VAL A 110 27.18 4.27 25.14
C VAL A 110 28.11 5.32 24.55
N ALA A 111 29.24 5.57 25.20
CA ALA A 111 30.27 6.46 24.68
C ALA A 111 31.63 5.83 24.97
N THR A 112 32.14 5.05 24.03
CA THR A 112 33.48 4.45 24.06
C THR A 112 34.21 4.79 22.78
N GLU A 113 35.52 4.58 22.73
CA GLU A 113 36.32 4.79 21.51
C GLU A 113 35.81 3.93 20.34
N ALA A 114 35.32 2.72 20.63
CA ALA A 114 34.86 1.77 19.63
C ALA A 114 33.39 1.94 19.22
N LEU A 115 32.55 2.52 20.10
CA LEU A 115 31.10 2.55 19.91
C LEU A 115 30.46 3.74 20.64
N VAL A 116 29.62 4.47 19.90
CA VAL A 116 28.80 5.55 20.41
C VAL A 116 27.32 5.28 20.08
N ILE A 117 26.47 5.24 21.10
CA ILE A 117 25.01 5.04 21.00
C ILE A 117 24.32 6.13 21.84
N PRO A 118 23.28 6.81 21.33
CA PRO A 118 22.79 6.80 19.95
C PRO A 118 23.89 7.16 18.93
N HIS A 119 23.79 6.62 17.72
CA HIS A 119 24.79 6.88 16.69
C HIS A 119 24.94 8.40 16.46
N PRO A 120 26.16 8.97 16.57
CA PRO A 120 26.36 10.40 16.77
C PRO A 120 25.79 11.26 15.64
N GLU A 121 25.82 10.74 14.41
CA GLU A 121 25.36 11.47 13.23
C GLU A 121 23.93 11.10 12.81
N MET A 122 23.24 10.16 13.49
CA MET A 122 21.95 9.64 13.00
C MET A 122 20.90 10.74 12.79
N HIS A 123 20.88 11.73 13.68
CA HIS A 123 19.93 12.85 13.69
C HIS A 123 20.13 13.82 12.51
N ARG A 124 21.25 13.70 11.76
CA ARG A 124 21.58 14.57 10.63
C ARG A 124 21.41 13.89 9.27
N ARG A 125 21.04 12.60 9.25
CA ARG A 125 21.06 11.77 8.04
C ARG A 125 19.66 11.34 7.65
N ALA A 126 19.18 11.86 6.52
CA ALA A 126 17.87 11.50 6.00
C ALA A 126 17.77 10.00 5.69
N PHE A 127 18.83 9.39 5.16
CA PHE A 127 18.88 7.95 4.87
C PHE A 127 18.84 7.05 6.11
N VAL A 128 18.96 7.63 7.31
CA VAL A 128 18.77 6.94 8.59
C VAL A 128 17.36 7.22 9.12
N LEU A 129 16.99 8.49 9.26
CA LEU A 129 15.72 8.86 9.91
C LEU A 129 14.49 8.44 9.10
N VAL A 130 14.52 8.53 7.76
CA VAL A 130 13.38 8.16 6.90
C VAL A 130 13.03 6.67 7.04
N PRO A 131 13.95 5.71 6.80
CA PRO A 131 13.66 4.28 7.02
C PRO A 131 13.37 3.93 8.48
N LEU A 132 14.01 4.59 9.45
CA LEU A 132 13.76 4.33 10.86
C LEU A 132 12.34 4.71 11.28
N LEU A 133 11.85 5.88 10.84
CA LEU A 133 10.48 6.33 11.11
C LEU A 133 9.42 5.53 10.34
N GLU A 134 9.77 4.84 9.24
CA GLU A 134 8.87 3.90 8.57
C GLU A 134 8.48 2.74 9.50
N ILE A 135 9.43 2.26 10.32
CA ILE A 135 9.22 1.08 11.17
C ILE A 135 8.94 1.41 12.63
N ALA A 136 9.29 2.61 13.07
CA ALA A 136 9.11 3.07 14.44
C ALA A 136 8.76 4.57 14.45
N PRO A 137 7.52 4.94 14.06
CA PRO A 137 7.11 6.33 13.87
C PRO A 137 7.14 7.16 15.17
N ASP A 138 6.88 6.52 16.32
CA ASP A 138 6.81 7.16 17.63
C ASP A 138 8.14 7.11 18.40
N LEU A 139 9.21 6.64 17.76
CA LEU A 139 10.51 6.48 18.41
C LEU A 139 11.13 7.85 18.75
N SER A 140 11.79 7.92 19.90
CA SER A 140 12.48 9.13 20.37
C SER A 140 13.98 8.88 20.47
N HIS A 141 14.76 9.90 20.11
CA HIS A 141 16.17 9.95 20.46
C HIS A 141 16.30 10.24 21.96
N PRO A 142 17.05 9.43 22.74
CA PRO A 142 17.15 9.56 24.20
C PRO A 142 17.51 10.96 24.71
N VAL A 143 18.27 11.72 23.92
CA VAL A 143 18.72 13.08 24.26
C VAL A 143 18.00 14.19 23.48
N LEU A 144 17.55 13.93 22.26
CA LEU A 144 17.15 14.98 21.31
C LEU A 144 15.63 15.04 21.09
N GLY A 145 14.88 14.15 21.71
CA GLY A 145 13.42 14.09 21.62
C GLY A 145 12.92 13.26 20.42
N PRO A 146 11.64 13.42 20.03
CA PRO A 146 10.99 12.62 18.99
C PRO A 146 11.76 12.62 17.66
N LEU A 147 11.96 11.44 17.06
CA LEU A 147 12.66 11.35 15.77
C LEU A 147 11.90 12.06 14.64
N ALA A 148 10.57 12.13 14.72
CA ALA A 148 9.74 12.89 13.79
C ALA A 148 10.15 14.37 13.74
N ASP A 149 10.43 14.99 14.89
CA ASP A 149 10.89 16.38 14.98
C ASP A 149 12.29 16.54 14.37
N LEU A 150 13.18 15.57 14.61
CA LEU A 150 14.52 15.59 14.03
C LEU A 150 14.49 15.49 12.51
N ARG A 151 13.56 14.70 11.95
CA ARG A 151 13.34 14.63 10.49
C ARG A 151 13.01 16.01 9.91
N HIS A 152 12.22 16.83 10.61
CA HIS A 152 11.88 18.18 10.17
C HIS A 152 13.06 19.17 10.24
N ARG A 153 14.10 18.86 11.03
CA ARG A 153 15.31 19.69 11.19
C ARG A 153 16.46 19.25 10.27
N LEU A 154 16.24 18.28 9.40
CA LEU A 154 17.28 17.78 8.49
C LEU A 154 17.77 18.89 7.53
N PRO A 155 19.08 18.94 7.23
CA PRO A 155 19.59 19.83 6.20
C PRO A 155 18.89 19.64 4.84
N SER A 156 18.59 20.74 4.16
CA SER A 156 18.00 20.71 2.81
C SER A 156 18.92 20.00 1.81
N GLY A 157 18.33 19.29 0.84
CA GLY A 157 19.06 18.67 -0.27
C GLY A 157 19.38 17.17 -0.10
N GLN A 158 19.13 16.59 1.07
CA GLN A 158 19.25 15.14 1.27
C GLN A 158 18.06 14.39 0.65
N ARG A 159 18.15 14.03 -0.63
CA ARG A 159 17.13 13.22 -1.30
C ARG A 159 17.26 11.75 -0.92
N VAL A 160 16.15 11.18 -0.47
CA VAL A 160 16.01 9.76 -0.13
C VAL A 160 14.83 9.20 -0.90
N SER A 161 15.10 8.25 -1.79
CA SER A 161 14.08 7.68 -2.67
C SER A 161 13.86 6.23 -2.31
N ARG A 162 12.63 5.84 -1.99
CA ARG A 162 12.31 4.44 -1.70
C ARG A 162 12.52 3.57 -2.95
N VAL A 163 13.40 2.59 -2.86
CA VAL A 163 13.80 1.71 -3.95
C VAL A 163 12.72 0.70 -4.21
N GLY A 164 12.22 0.71 -5.45
CA GLY A 164 11.08 -0.13 -5.81
C GLY A 164 9.77 0.36 -5.19
N ASP A 165 9.67 1.64 -4.78
CA ASP A 165 8.36 2.27 -4.59
C ASP A 165 7.70 2.43 -5.97
N PRO A 166 6.75 1.55 -6.32
CA PRO A 166 6.06 1.67 -7.60
C PRO A 166 5.29 2.99 -7.67
N TRP A 167 5.00 3.62 -6.54
CA TRP A 167 4.18 4.82 -6.47
C TRP A 167 4.98 6.10 -6.72
N ALA A 168 6.32 6.08 -6.61
CA ALA A 168 7.15 7.25 -6.86
C ALA A 168 6.97 7.80 -8.30
N GLN A 169 6.74 6.91 -9.28
CA GLN A 169 6.50 7.29 -10.67
C GLN A 169 5.11 7.91 -10.90
N VAL A 170 4.17 7.71 -9.97
CA VAL A 170 2.77 8.13 -10.13
C VAL A 170 2.67 9.65 -10.10
N LEU A 171 3.42 10.32 -9.22
CA LEU A 171 3.38 11.79 -9.10
C LEU A 171 3.73 12.51 -10.41
N GLY A 172 4.66 11.96 -11.19
CA GLY A 172 5.02 12.49 -12.51
C GLY A 172 3.99 12.20 -13.62
N ARG A 173 3.02 11.31 -13.35
CA ARG A 173 1.95 10.90 -14.28
C ARG A 173 0.58 11.47 -13.90
N LEU A 174 0.41 12.01 -12.70
CA LEU A 174 -0.87 12.56 -12.23
C LEU A 174 -1.23 13.88 -12.93
N ALA A 175 -2.24 13.82 -13.79
CA ALA A 175 -2.87 14.99 -14.40
C ALA A 175 -4.00 15.61 -13.53
N THR A 176 -4.28 15.01 -12.37
CA THR A 176 -5.36 15.41 -11.46
C THR A 176 -5.08 16.73 -10.75
N ARG A 177 -6.15 17.43 -10.36
CA ARG A 177 -6.10 18.67 -9.57
C ARG A 177 -6.13 18.39 -8.07
N ALA A 178 -6.94 17.41 -7.64
CA ALA A 178 -7.17 17.04 -6.25
C ALA A 178 -6.91 15.56 -5.98
N MET A 179 -7.39 14.64 -6.84
CA MET A 179 -7.28 13.20 -6.57
C MET A 179 -5.82 12.72 -6.59
N GLY A 180 -5.35 12.11 -5.51
CA GLY A 180 -3.95 11.72 -5.35
C GLY A 180 -3.03 12.86 -4.88
N ARG A 181 -3.58 13.97 -4.36
CA ARG A 181 -2.80 15.13 -3.91
C ARG A 181 -3.19 15.51 -2.46
N PRO A 182 -2.48 14.99 -1.44
CA PRO A 182 -1.27 14.16 -1.54
C PRO A 182 -1.55 12.68 -1.80
N LEU A 183 -0.56 11.99 -2.37
CA LEU A 183 -0.46 10.53 -2.40
C LEU A 183 0.44 10.08 -1.24
N VAL A 184 -0.07 9.22 -0.37
CA VAL A 184 0.59 8.75 0.85
C VAL A 184 0.88 7.25 0.73
N PRO A 185 2.09 6.86 0.30
CA PRO A 185 2.44 5.46 0.09
C PRO A 185 2.88 4.77 1.38
N TYR A 186 2.54 3.50 1.50
CA TYR A 186 2.97 2.59 2.56
C TYR A 186 3.59 1.32 1.98
N GLY A 187 4.61 0.78 2.65
CA GLY A 187 5.08 -0.57 2.34
C GLY A 187 4.12 -1.64 2.83
N ARG A 188 3.83 -1.62 4.11
CA ARG A 188 2.90 -2.54 4.75
C ARG A 188 2.07 -1.75 5.76
N VAL A 189 0.76 -2.00 5.79
CA VAL A 189 -0.18 -1.32 6.69
C VAL A 189 -1.27 -2.29 7.15
N GLY A 190 -1.98 -1.97 8.24
CA GLY A 190 -3.19 -2.69 8.63
C GLY A 190 -4.26 -2.63 7.53
N SER A 191 -4.79 -1.44 7.29
CA SER A 191 -5.65 -1.16 6.13
C SER A 191 -5.45 0.27 5.62
N THR A 192 -5.47 0.47 4.31
CA THR A 192 -5.48 1.80 3.70
C THR A 192 -6.72 2.60 4.08
N ASN A 193 -7.87 1.93 4.29
CA ASN A 193 -9.10 2.59 4.73
C ASN A 193 -8.97 3.13 6.16
N ASP A 194 -8.29 2.41 7.05
CA ASP A 194 -8.05 2.87 8.43
C ASP A 194 -7.19 4.13 8.42
N VAL A 195 -6.07 4.10 7.71
CA VAL A 195 -5.20 5.27 7.60
C VAL A 195 -5.94 6.44 6.96
N ALA A 196 -6.72 6.20 5.90
CA ALA A 196 -7.49 7.26 5.26
C ALA A 196 -8.58 7.83 6.18
N ARG A 197 -9.23 7.01 7.00
CA ARG A 197 -10.17 7.47 8.04
C ARG A 197 -9.47 8.36 9.06
N ASP A 198 -8.37 7.89 9.62
CA ASP A 198 -7.62 8.63 10.65
C ASP A 198 -7.11 9.97 10.10
N LEU A 199 -6.63 9.99 8.85
CA LEU A 199 -6.26 11.23 8.14
C LEU A 199 -7.47 12.15 7.93
N ALA A 200 -8.63 11.62 7.54
CA ALA A 200 -9.83 12.42 7.32
C ALA A 200 -10.34 13.06 8.61
N GLU A 201 -10.28 12.35 9.73
CA GLU A 201 -10.62 12.83 11.08
C GLU A 201 -9.61 13.88 11.57
N ALA A 202 -8.34 13.73 11.22
CA ALA A 202 -7.29 14.74 11.44
C ALA A 202 -7.40 15.97 10.49
N GLY A 203 -8.42 16.02 9.61
CA GLY A 203 -8.69 17.17 8.76
C GLY A 203 -8.03 17.13 7.37
N ALA A 204 -7.54 15.97 6.92
CA ALA A 204 -6.99 15.84 5.57
C ALA A 204 -8.02 16.23 4.49
N GLY A 205 -7.52 16.89 3.45
CA GLY A 205 -8.33 17.43 2.35
C GLY A 205 -8.89 16.36 1.42
N GLU A 206 -9.91 16.73 0.66
CA GLU A 206 -10.44 15.92 -0.44
C GLU A 206 -9.33 15.56 -1.44
N GLY A 207 -9.37 14.32 -1.93
CA GLY A 207 -8.40 13.79 -2.89
C GLY A 207 -7.12 13.24 -2.26
N THR A 208 -6.93 13.38 -0.93
CA THR A 208 -5.87 12.65 -0.21
C THR A 208 -6.03 11.14 -0.48
N ALA A 209 -4.99 10.52 -1.03
CA ALA A 209 -4.99 9.12 -1.42
C ALA A 209 -3.93 8.33 -0.64
N VAL A 210 -4.33 7.24 -0.01
CA VAL A 210 -3.44 6.31 0.69
C VAL A 210 -3.28 5.08 -0.18
N VAL A 211 -2.04 4.67 -0.44
CA VAL A 211 -1.75 3.47 -1.23
C VAL A 211 -0.75 2.58 -0.49
N ALA A 212 -0.87 1.25 -0.61
CA ALA A 212 0.05 0.31 0.03
C ALA A 212 0.52 -0.80 -0.90
N GLU A 213 1.71 -1.37 -0.66
CA GLU A 213 2.09 -2.65 -1.29
C GLU A 213 1.36 -3.84 -0.69
N GLU A 214 1.11 -3.79 0.62
CA GLU A 214 0.50 -4.89 1.35
C GLU A 214 -0.41 -4.38 2.47
N GLN A 215 -1.56 -5.04 2.67
CA GLN A 215 -2.40 -4.86 3.86
C GLN A 215 -2.43 -6.14 4.70
N THR A 216 -2.21 -6.02 6.00
CA THR A 216 -2.25 -7.15 6.95
C THR A 216 -3.64 -7.38 7.56
N ALA A 217 -4.53 -6.39 7.48
CA ALA A 217 -5.89 -6.40 8.01
C ALA A 217 -6.88 -5.78 7.00
N GLY A 218 -6.70 -6.07 5.70
CA GLY A 218 -7.59 -5.61 4.64
C GLY A 218 -9.03 -6.06 4.86
N ARG A 219 -9.99 -5.14 4.65
CA ARG A 219 -11.41 -5.39 4.88
C ARG A 219 -12.22 -5.38 3.59
N GLY A 220 -13.21 -6.26 3.55
CA GLY A 220 -14.34 -6.23 2.64
C GLY A 220 -15.64 -5.89 3.37
N ARG A 221 -16.77 -6.02 2.65
CA ARG A 221 -18.09 -5.77 3.22
C ARG A 221 -18.47 -6.82 4.26
N GLN A 222 -19.37 -6.43 5.18
CA GLN A 222 -19.93 -7.31 6.20
C GLN A 222 -18.86 -8.05 7.03
N GLY A 223 -17.72 -7.39 7.30
CA GLY A 223 -16.65 -7.95 8.11
C GLY A 223 -15.79 -9.03 7.42
N ARG A 224 -15.97 -9.28 6.12
CA ARG A 224 -15.11 -10.21 5.37
C ARG A 224 -13.69 -9.69 5.25
N THR A 225 -12.72 -10.60 5.23
CA THR A 225 -11.30 -10.27 4.99
C THR A 225 -11.04 -10.04 3.50
N TRP A 226 -10.26 -9.01 3.18
CA TRP A 226 -9.72 -8.76 1.84
C TRP A 226 -8.21 -9.02 1.82
N HIS A 227 -7.80 -10.13 1.22
CA HIS A 227 -6.40 -10.52 1.12
C HIS A 227 -5.64 -9.58 0.17
N SER A 228 -4.61 -8.92 0.70
CA SER A 228 -3.90 -7.84 0.01
C SER A 228 -2.38 -8.07 -0.03
N PRO A 229 -1.87 -9.14 -0.66
CA PRO A 229 -0.44 -9.39 -0.76
C PRO A 229 0.25 -8.36 -1.67
N PRO A 230 1.60 -8.34 -1.70
CA PRO A 230 2.35 -7.59 -2.72
C PRO A 230 1.89 -7.90 -4.15
N GLY A 231 1.89 -6.89 -5.00
CA GLY A 231 1.53 -6.99 -6.42
C GLY A 231 0.14 -6.47 -6.79
N GLY A 232 -0.74 -6.21 -5.82
CA GLY A 232 -2.00 -5.52 -6.08
C GLY A 232 -1.90 -4.00 -6.13
N LEU A 233 -3.06 -3.36 -6.27
CA LEU A 233 -3.30 -1.95 -6.00
C LEU A 233 -4.28 -1.85 -4.84
N TRP A 234 -3.78 -1.44 -3.68
CA TRP A 234 -4.54 -1.26 -2.45
C TRP A 234 -4.62 0.24 -2.17
N LEU A 235 -5.75 0.85 -2.50
CA LEU A 235 -5.93 2.30 -2.53
C LEU A 235 -7.11 2.70 -1.66
N SER A 236 -7.00 3.82 -0.96
CA SER A 236 -8.13 4.50 -0.33
C SER A 236 -8.07 5.99 -0.62
N VAL A 237 -9.19 6.59 -1.03
CA VAL A 237 -9.26 8.03 -1.37
C VAL A 237 -10.30 8.71 -0.49
N ILE A 238 -9.94 9.88 0.07
CA ILE A 238 -10.84 10.71 0.86
C ILE A 238 -11.68 11.59 -0.08
N LEU A 239 -13.00 11.43 -0.07
CA LEU A 239 -13.96 12.23 -0.85
C LEU A 239 -14.83 13.07 0.10
N ARG A 240 -15.11 14.34 -0.20
CA ARG A 240 -15.90 15.23 0.65
C ARG A 240 -17.13 15.79 -0.10
N PRO A 241 -18.11 14.93 -0.42
CA PRO A 241 -19.34 15.39 -1.08
C PRO A 241 -20.15 16.27 -0.14
N ALA A 242 -20.94 17.20 -0.70
CA ALA A 242 -21.81 18.08 0.11
C ALA A 242 -22.80 17.29 1.00
N ARG A 243 -23.22 16.11 0.53
CA ARG A 243 -23.97 15.12 1.31
C ARG A 243 -23.36 13.74 1.06
N PRO A 244 -22.91 13.02 2.10
CA PRO A 244 -22.50 11.63 1.97
C PRO A 244 -23.66 10.78 1.42
N SER A 245 -23.42 10.08 0.31
CA SER A 245 -24.42 9.23 -0.34
C SER A 245 -23.77 7.96 -0.86
N PRO A 246 -24.42 6.78 -0.72
CA PRO A 246 -23.97 5.53 -1.33
C PRO A 246 -23.76 5.63 -2.85
N GLY A 247 -24.48 6.54 -3.52
CA GLY A 247 -24.38 6.77 -4.97
C GLY A 247 -22.98 7.18 -5.43
N VAL A 248 -22.12 7.69 -4.55
CA VAL A 248 -20.70 7.93 -4.87
C VAL A 248 -19.98 6.65 -5.30
N GLY A 249 -20.45 5.48 -4.87
CA GLY A 249 -19.93 4.18 -5.30
C GLY A 249 -20.10 3.92 -6.79
N LEU A 250 -21.11 4.53 -7.43
CA LEU A 250 -21.27 4.48 -8.88
C LEU A 250 -20.09 5.17 -9.58
N ALA A 251 -19.69 6.36 -9.09
CA ALA A 251 -18.56 7.12 -9.62
C ALA A 251 -17.24 6.34 -9.46
N VAL A 252 -17.01 5.80 -8.26
CA VAL A 252 -15.81 5.01 -7.95
C VAL A 252 -15.75 3.74 -8.82
N GLY A 253 -16.88 3.05 -8.99
CA GLY A 253 -16.98 1.86 -9.83
C GLY A 253 -16.71 2.14 -11.30
N VAL A 254 -17.39 3.12 -11.88
CA VAL A 254 -17.20 3.53 -13.27
C VAL A 254 -15.76 3.96 -13.51
N ALA A 255 -15.19 4.79 -12.64
CA ALA A 255 -13.81 5.23 -12.75
C ALA A 255 -12.81 4.06 -12.74
N ALA A 256 -12.93 3.13 -11.78
CA ALA A 256 -12.03 1.99 -11.69
C ALA A 256 -12.14 1.06 -12.89
N ALA A 257 -13.36 0.74 -13.34
CA ALA A 257 -13.55 -0.10 -14.52
C ALA A 257 -13.03 0.57 -15.79
N THR A 258 -13.37 1.84 -16.04
CA THR A 258 -12.91 2.60 -17.22
C THR A 258 -11.39 2.70 -17.26
N ALA A 259 -10.75 3.02 -16.14
CA ALA A 259 -9.29 3.11 -16.06
C ALA A 259 -8.61 1.77 -16.39
N LEU A 260 -9.10 0.66 -15.83
CA LEU A 260 -8.56 -0.66 -16.10
C LEU A 260 -8.75 -1.07 -17.57
N ARG A 261 -9.93 -0.80 -18.16
CA ARG A 261 -10.20 -1.08 -19.58
C ARG A 261 -9.29 -0.26 -20.48
N ARG A 262 -9.10 1.03 -20.20
CA ARG A 262 -8.21 1.91 -20.97
C ARG A 262 -6.75 1.48 -20.87
N ALA A 263 -6.26 1.21 -19.66
CA ALA A 263 -4.87 0.88 -19.42
C ALA A 263 -4.46 -0.49 -20.00
N THR A 264 -5.41 -1.41 -20.16
CA THR A 264 -5.08 -2.81 -20.49
C THR A 264 -5.80 -3.42 -21.68
N GLY A 265 -6.88 -2.81 -22.16
CA GLY A 265 -7.77 -3.36 -23.18
C GLY A 265 -8.65 -4.53 -22.71
N ALA A 266 -8.55 -4.91 -21.43
CA ALA A 266 -9.29 -6.04 -20.86
C ALA A 266 -10.78 -5.68 -20.63
N ASP A 267 -11.70 -6.64 -20.80
CA ASP A 267 -13.15 -6.41 -20.59
C ASP A 267 -13.53 -6.46 -19.09
N VAL A 268 -13.03 -5.50 -18.32
CA VAL A 268 -13.37 -5.33 -16.90
C VAL A 268 -14.80 -4.78 -16.79
N ARG A 269 -15.61 -5.45 -15.96
CA ARG A 269 -17.02 -5.12 -15.74
C ARG A 269 -17.33 -4.92 -14.26
N LEU A 270 -18.48 -4.29 -13.99
CA LEU A 270 -19.00 -4.04 -12.66
C LEU A 270 -20.04 -5.11 -12.30
N LYS A 271 -19.77 -5.87 -11.24
CA LYS A 271 -20.74 -6.77 -10.62
C LYS A 271 -21.32 -6.08 -9.39
N TRP A 272 -22.64 -5.89 -9.40
CA TRP A 272 -23.34 -5.35 -8.24
C TRP A 272 -23.09 -6.24 -7.01
N PRO A 273 -22.83 -5.65 -5.82
CA PRO A 273 -22.95 -4.22 -5.53
C PRO A 273 -21.70 -3.37 -5.68
N ASN A 274 -20.50 -3.97 -5.73
CA ASN A 274 -19.25 -3.21 -5.55
C ASN A 274 -18.00 -3.96 -6.07
N ASP A 275 -18.19 -4.96 -6.92
CA ASP A 275 -17.10 -5.83 -7.37
C ASP A 275 -16.68 -5.48 -8.80
N LEU A 276 -15.37 -5.51 -9.04
CA LEU A 276 -14.79 -5.50 -10.38
C LEU A 276 -14.58 -6.95 -10.79
N VAL A 277 -15.04 -7.33 -11.98
CA VAL A 277 -14.97 -8.70 -12.49
C VAL A 277 -14.41 -8.74 -13.90
N ILE A 278 -13.74 -9.84 -14.22
CA ILE A 278 -13.28 -10.15 -15.56
C ILE A 278 -13.43 -11.66 -15.81
N ALA A 279 -13.98 -12.03 -16.97
CA ALA A 279 -14.30 -13.42 -17.31
C ALA A 279 -15.09 -14.15 -16.19
N GLY A 280 -16.00 -13.44 -15.51
CA GLY A 280 -16.81 -13.98 -14.41
C GLY A 280 -16.10 -14.16 -13.06
N ARG A 281 -14.79 -13.93 -13.00
CA ARG A 281 -13.99 -13.99 -11.77
C ARG A 281 -13.77 -12.61 -11.17
N LYS A 282 -13.57 -12.56 -9.85
CA LYS A 282 -13.38 -11.33 -9.08
C LYS A 282 -11.97 -10.79 -9.26
N LEU A 283 -11.89 -9.59 -9.82
CA LEU A 283 -10.64 -8.84 -10.02
C LEU A 283 -10.36 -7.88 -8.87
N GLY A 284 -11.42 -7.30 -8.29
CA GLY A 284 -11.29 -6.28 -7.27
C GLY A 284 -12.59 -6.00 -6.54
N GLY A 285 -12.53 -5.15 -5.53
CA GLY A 285 -13.68 -4.74 -4.73
C GLY A 285 -13.56 -3.29 -4.26
N ILE A 286 -14.71 -2.66 -4.07
CA ILE A 286 -14.83 -1.29 -3.59
C ILE A 286 -15.50 -1.32 -2.21
N LEU A 287 -14.94 -0.62 -1.23
CA LEU A 287 -15.50 -0.49 0.11
C LEU A 287 -15.63 0.99 0.46
N LEU A 288 -16.85 1.45 0.66
CA LEU A 288 -17.13 2.81 1.10
C LEU A 288 -17.38 2.84 2.61
N GLU A 289 -16.70 3.73 3.30
CA GLU A 289 -16.90 3.98 4.74
C GLU A 289 -17.09 5.49 4.97
N ALA A 290 -17.93 5.90 5.92
CA ALA A 290 -18.09 7.30 6.29
C ALA A 290 -17.17 7.65 7.47
N ALA A 291 -16.49 8.79 7.40
CA ALA A 291 -15.55 9.23 8.43
C ALA A 291 -15.37 10.75 8.43
N GLY A 292 -15.50 11.44 9.56
CA GLY A 292 -15.19 12.87 9.67
C GLY A 292 -15.88 13.77 8.64
N GLY A 293 -17.14 13.46 8.28
CA GLY A 293 -17.91 14.17 7.23
C GLY A 293 -17.44 13.88 5.80
N ALA A 294 -16.51 12.93 5.61
CA ALA A 294 -16.03 12.44 4.33
C ALA A 294 -16.56 11.03 4.03
N VAL A 295 -16.39 10.60 2.78
CA VAL A 295 -16.50 9.21 2.35
C VAL A 295 -15.09 8.70 2.01
N ILE A 296 -14.68 7.62 2.64
CA ILE A 296 -13.45 6.89 2.34
C ILE A 296 -13.78 5.85 1.27
N ALA A 297 -13.25 6.04 0.07
CA ALA A 297 -13.40 5.11 -1.04
C ALA A 297 -12.20 4.15 -1.08
N GLY A 298 -12.35 2.98 -0.47
CA GLY A 298 -11.39 1.88 -0.55
C GLY A 298 -11.56 1.10 -1.85
N ILE A 299 -10.46 0.87 -2.57
CA ILE A 299 -10.40 0.23 -3.86
C ILE A 299 -9.25 -0.79 -3.83
N GLY A 300 -9.60 -2.07 -3.83
CA GLY A 300 -8.63 -3.17 -3.88
C GLY A 300 -8.70 -3.88 -5.23
N ILE A 301 -7.58 -3.94 -5.96
CA ILE A 301 -7.51 -4.55 -7.29
C ILE A 301 -6.32 -5.50 -7.40
N ASN A 302 -6.59 -6.73 -7.83
CA ASN A 302 -5.57 -7.73 -8.11
C ASN A 302 -4.89 -7.42 -9.46
N LEU A 303 -3.84 -6.60 -9.47
CA LEU A 303 -3.10 -6.30 -10.70
C LEU A 303 -2.09 -7.41 -11.05
N ASN A 304 -1.04 -7.54 -10.25
CA ASN A 304 0.06 -8.50 -10.44
C ASN A 304 0.14 -9.49 -9.27
N VAL A 305 -0.98 -9.74 -8.59
CA VAL A 305 -1.03 -10.68 -7.46
C VAL A 305 -0.75 -12.09 -7.97
N ASP A 306 0.19 -12.76 -7.32
CA ASP A 306 0.39 -14.20 -7.48
C ASP A 306 -0.73 -14.94 -6.73
N GLU A 307 -1.56 -15.66 -7.48
CA GLU A 307 -2.70 -16.41 -6.94
C GLU A 307 -2.26 -17.51 -5.96
N ALA A 308 -1.00 -17.96 -6.02
CA ALA A 308 -0.45 -18.91 -5.05
C ALA A 308 -0.36 -18.32 -3.62
N HIS A 309 -0.31 -17.00 -3.48
CA HIS A 309 -0.33 -16.31 -2.18
C HIS A 309 -1.74 -16.06 -1.63
N LEU A 310 -2.79 -16.35 -2.41
CA LEU A 310 -4.16 -16.27 -1.93
C LEU A 310 -4.57 -17.56 -1.22
N PRO A 311 -5.48 -17.51 -0.23
CA PRO A 311 -6.04 -18.72 0.37
C PRO A 311 -6.77 -19.61 -0.64
N PRO A 312 -6.71 -20.96 -0.52
CA PRO A 312 -7.34 -21.89 -1.47
C PRO A 312 -8.82 -21.59 -1.75
N GLU A 313 -9.57 -21.18 -0.74
CA GLU A 313 -11.00 -20.87 -0.80
C GLU A 313 -11.36 -19.70 -1.72
N VAL A 314 -10.44 -18.75 -1.93
CA VAL A 314 -10.67 -17.60 -2.81
C VAL A 314 -10.06 -17.78 -4.20
N ARG A 315 -9.08 -18.67 -4.38
CA ARG A 315 -8.36 -18.86 -5.65
C ARG A 315 -9.30 -19.17 -6.82
N ALA A 316 -10.31 -20.00 -6.62
CA ALA A 316 -11.23 -20.38 -7.69
C ALA A 316 -12.10 -19.23 -8.21
N SER A 317 -12.38 -18.24 -7.36
CA SER A 317 -13.28 -17.13 -7.66
C SER A 317 -12.56 -15.80 -7.88
N SER A 318 -11.26 -15.74 -7.62
CA SER A 318 -10.40 -14.56 -7.81
C SER A 318 -9.56 -14.68 -9.09
N ILE A 319 -9.12 -13.55 -9.62
CA ILE A 319 -8.18 -13.49 -10.76
C ILE A 319 -7.33 -12.23 -10.64
N SER A 320 -6.05 -12.29 -11.01
CA SER A 320 -5.25 -11.08 -11.24
C SER A 320 -5.27 -10.66 -12.70
N LEU A 321 -5.14 -9.36 -12.96
CA LEU A 321 -5.11 -8.85 -14.33
C LEU A 321 -3.90 -9.37 -15.10
N ALA A 322 -2.76 -9.55 -14.42
CA ALA A 322 -1.58 -10.17 -15.00
C ALA A 322 -1.82 -11.63 -15.41
N ALA A 323 -2.52 -12.41 -14.58
CA ALA A 323 -2.89 -13.78 -14.92
C ALA A 323 -3.85 -13.81 -16.12
N HIS A 324 -4.80 -12.87 -16.21
CA HIS A 324 -5.69 -12.75 -17.36
C HIS A 324 -4.95 -12.39 -18.67
N LEU A 325 -4.00 -11.46 -18.60
CA LEU A 325 -3.28 -10.93 -19.76
C LEU A 325 -2.05 -11.76 -20.16
N GLY A 326 -1.59 -12.67 -19.29
CA GLY A 326 -0.34 -13.41 -19.47
C GLY A 326 0.93 -12.56 -19.34
N ARG A 327 0.85 -11.35 -18.78
CA ARG A 327 1.98 -10.42 -18.60
C ARG A 327 1.76 -9.47 -17.42
N PRO A 328 2.83 -8.94 -16.79
CA PRO A 328 2.70 -7.94 -15.73
C PRO A 328 2.03 -6.64 -16.21
N VAL A 329 1.30 -6.00 -15.31
CA VAL A 329 0.60 -4.72 -15.49
C VAL A 329 1.39 -3.58 -14.84
N ASP A 330 1.45 -2.43 -15.51
CA ASP A 330 2.02 -1.20 -14.96
C ASP A 330 1.09 -0.60 -13.89
N ARG A 331 1.39 -0.91 -12.62
CA ARG A 331 0.59 -0.45 -11.47
C ARG A 331 0.60 1.06 -11.31
N ALA A 332 1.72 1.72 -11.63
CA ALA A 332 1.83 3.18 -11.50
C ALA A 332 0.97 3.89 -12.54
N GLY A 333 0.98 3.39 -13.78
CA GLY A 333 0.10 3.86 -14.85
C GLY A 333 -1.37 3.67 -14.49
N VAL A 334 -1.76 2.46 -14.07
CA VAL A 334 -3.14 2.18 -13.66
C VAL A 334 -3.61 3.07 -12.52
N LEU A 335 -2.78 3.32 -11.50
CA LEU A 335 -3.15 4.23 -10.40
C LEU A 335 -3.36 5.67 -10.90
N ALA A 336 -2.48 6.17 -11.77
CA ALA A 336 -2.62 7.52 -12.31
C ALA A 336 -3.90 7.67 -13.14
N ASP A 337 -4.18 6.71 -14.02
CA ASP A 337 -5.39 6.66 -14.84
C ASP A 337 -6.66 6.56 -13.98
N LEU A 338 -6.63 5.73 -12.94
CA LEU A 338 -7.75 5.55 -12.02
C LEU A 338 -8.05 6.84 -11.26
N LEU A 339 -7.03 7.52 -10.72
CA LEU A 339 -7.23 8.79 -10.02
C LEU A 339 -7.73 9.89 -10.96
N GLY A 340 -7.27 9.90 -12.21
CA GLY A 340 -7.78 10.79 -13.27
C GLY A 340 -9.25 10.56 -13.57
N ASP A 341 -9.65 9.31 -13.81
CA ASP A 341 -11.05 8.96 -14.06
C ASP A 341 -11.90 9.21 -12.82
N LEU A 342 -11.39 8.91 -11.62
CA LEU A 342 -12.10 9.18 -10.37
C LEU A 342 -12.38 10.68 -10.22
N GLU A 343 -11.43 11.56 -10.53
CA GLU A 343 -11.66 13.00 -10.49
C GLU A 343 -12.77 13.44 -11.46
N ALA A 344 -12.74 12.91 -12.69
CA ALA A 344 -13.74 13.23 -13.71
C ALA A 344 -15.14 12.70 -13.35
N GLU A 345 -15.27 11.42 -13.00
CA GLU A 345 -16.55 10.79 -12.68
C GLU A 345 -17.12 11.32 -11.37
N TYR A 346 -16.28 11.61 -10.37
CA TYR A 346 -16.72 12.24 -9.13
C TYR A 346 -17.20 13.67 -9.35
N ALA A 347 -16.52 14.45 -10.21
CA ALA A 347 -16.98 15.77 -10.60
C ALA A 347 -18.32 15.70 -11.35
N ALA A 348 -18.47 14.78 -12.31
CA ALA A 348 -19.72 14.58 -13.05
C ALA A 348 -20.87 14.24 -12.09
N TRP A 349 -20.64 13.32 -11.15
CA TRP A 349 -21.61 12.96 -10.13
C TRP A 349 -21.99 14.13 -9.20
N ARG A 350 -21.03 14.97 -8.81
CA ARG A 350 -21.30 16.15 -7.97
C ARG A 350 -22.19 17.19 -8.65
N HIS A 351 -22.08 17.35 -9.97
CA HIS A 351 -22.84 18.36 -10.72
C HIS A 351 -24.17 17.82 -11.26
N GLY A 352 -24.16 16.61 -11.81
CA GLY A 352 -25.30 15.99 -12.49
C GLY A 352 -26.02 14.90 -11.69
N GLY A 353 -25.57 14.61 -10.46
CA GLY A 353 -26.08 13.52 -9.65
C GLY A 353 -25.72 12.14 -10.22
N ALA A 354 -26.34 11.10 -9.67
CA ALA A 354 -26.13 9.72 -10.13
C ALA A 354 -26.64 9.48 -11.55
N ALA A 355 -27.67 10.20 -11.99
CA ALA A 355 -28.23 10.10 -13.34
C ALA A 355 -27.17 10.29 -14.44
N ALA A 356 -26.17 11.15 -14.21
CA ALA A 356 -25.05 11.35 -15.13
C ALA A 356 -24.16 10.11 -15.31
N LEU A 357 -24.16 9.19 -14.34
CA LEU A 357 -23.32 7.98 -14.33
C LEU A 357 -24.09 6.70 -14.66
N LEU A 358 -25.42 6.70 -14.52
CA LEU A 358 -26.22 5.47 -14.69
C LEU A 358 -26.04 4.85 -16.07
N SER A 359 -25.91 5.65 -17.14
CA SER A 359 -25.65 5.14 -18.49
C SER A 359 -24.31 4.39 -18.59
N SER A 360 -23.23 5.01 -18.11
CA SER A 360 -21.90 4.39 -18.06
C SER A 360 -21.87 3.15 -17.18
N TRP A 361 -22.50 3.21 -16.00
CA TRP A 361 -22.57 2.08 -15.09
C TRP A 361 -23.34 0.90 -15.71
N ARG A 362 -24.50 1.16 -16.32
CA ARG A 362 -25.30 0.14 -17.03
C ARG A 362 -24.49 -0.54 -18.14
N ALA A 363 -23.77 0.25 -18.95
CA ALA A 363 -22.93 -0.27 -20.02
C ALA A 363 -21.78 -1.16 -19.52
N LEU A 364 -21.31 -0.91 -18.30
CA LEU A 364 -20.24 -1.68 -17.64
C LEU A 364 -20.77 -2.87 -16.82
N SER A 365 -22.09 -3.03 -16.67
CA SER A 365 -22.64 -4.03 -15.76
C SER A 365 -22.44 -5.46 -16.25
N ALA A 366 -21.98 -6.32 -15.36
CA ALA A 366 -22.03 -7.77 -15.49
C ALA A 366 -23.29 -8.38 -14.86
N THR A 367 -24.08 -7.58 -14.13
CA THR A 367 -25.25 -8.04 -13.36
C THR A 367 -26.56 -7.83 -14.12
N LEU A 368 -26.75 -6.67 -14.74
CA LEU A 368 -28.02 -6.31 -15.39
C LEU A 368 -28.39 -7.25 -16.54
N GLY A 369 -29.69 -7.46 -16.73
CA GLY A 369 -30.25 -8.35 -17.75
C GLY A 369 -30.11 -9.84 -17.42
N ARG A 370 -29.68 -10.21 -16.20
CA ARG A 370 -29.50 -11.60 -15.78
C ARG A 370 -30.45 -11.98 -14.64
N PRO A 371 -30.87 -13.25 -14.55
CA PRO A 371 -31.49 -13.77 -13.34
C PRO A 371 -30.52 -13.66 -12.17
N VAL A 372 -31.03 -13.15 -11.05
CA VAL A 372 -30.26 -12.98 -9.82
C VAL A 372 -31.03 -13.53 -8.63
N SER A 373 -30.26 -13.93 -7.64
CA SER A 373 -30.77 -14.27 -6.33
C SER A 373 -29.93 -13.53 -5.29
N VAL A 374 -30.54 -12.54 -4.64
CA VAL A 374 -29.88 -11.69 -3.65
C VAL A 374 -30.21 -12.21 -2.26
N VAL A 375 -29.16 -12.56 -1.51
CA VAL A 375 -29.25 -12.99 -0.11
C VAL A 375 -29.19 -11.76 0.79
N LEU A 376 -30.21 -11.62 1.63
CA LEU A 376 -30.35 -10.62 2.70
C LEU A 376 -30.34 -11.34 4.06
N PRO A 377 -30.11 -10.63 5.18
CA PRO A 377 -30.05 -11.27 6.51
C PRO A 377 -31.26 -12.13 6.87
N GLU A 378 -32.47 -11.70 6.47
CA GLU A 378 -33.74 -12.37 6.83
C GLU A 378 -34.59 -12.74 5.60
N ALA A 379 -34.07 -12.55 4.39
CA ALA A 379 -34.85 -12.74 3.18
C ALA A 379 -33.98 -13.09 1.97
N ARG A 380 -34.64 -13.60 0.93
CA ARG A 380 -34.05 -13.82 -0.38
C ARG A 380 -34.89 -13.12 -1.43
N VAL A 381 -34.25 -12.40 -2.34
CA VAL A 381 -34.92 -11.72 -3.45
C VAL A 381 -34.48 -12.36 -4.74
N GLU A 382 -35.43 -12.94 -5.47
CA GLU A 382 -35.17 -13.61 -6.74
C GLU A 382 -35.91 -12.93 -7.87
N GLY A 383 -35.26 -12.81 -9.03
CA GLY A 383 -35.85 -12.18 -10.20
C GLY A 383 -34.81 -11.76 -11.23
N LEU A 384 -35.22 -10.94 -12.18
CA LEU A 384 -34.35 -10.35 -13.18
C LEU A 384 -33.71 -9.07 -12.62
N ALA A 385 -32.38 -8.96 -12.66
CA ALA A 385 -31.68 -7.70 -12.38
C ALA A 385 -31.98 -6.70 -13.50
N GLU A 386 -32.93 -5.80 -13.26
CA GLU A 386 -33.46 -4.91 -14.28
C GLU A 386 -32.62 -3.65 -14.42
N ASP A 387 -32.35 -2.97 -13.29
CA ASP A 387 -31.63 -1.71 -13.30
C ASP A 387 -30.98 -1.42 -11.94
N VAL A 388 -30.29 -0.28 -11.83
CA VAL A 388 -29.86 0.33 -10.57
C VAL A 388 -30.41 1.75 -10.45
N ASP A 389 -30.73 2.18 -9.23
CA ASP A 389 -31.19 3.54 -8.97
C ASP A 389 -30.04 4.52 -8.66
N GLU A 390 -30.41 5.76 -8.33
CA GLU A 390 -29.48 6.85 -8.05
C GLU A 390 -28.61 6.64 -6.81
N GLU A 391 -29.03 5.78 -5.88
CA GLU A 391 -28.21 5.39 -4.73
C GLU A 391 -27.39 4.12 -4.99
N GLY A 392 -27.49 3.53 -6.18
CA GLY A 392 -26.82 2.28 -6.56
C GLY A 392 -27.51 1.03 -6.01
N ALA A 393 -28.76 1.13 -5.54
CA ALA A 393 -29.55 -0.03 -5.16
C ALA A 393 -29.99 -0.81 -6.41
N LEU A 394 -29.97 -2.14 -6.35
CA LEU A 394 -30.41 -3.00 -7.44
C LEU A 394 -31.94 -3.05 -7.48
N LEU A 395 -32.50 -2.87 -8.68
CA LEU A 395 -33.92 -3.06 -8.96
C LEU A 395 -34.12 -4.45 -9.56
N VAL A 396 -34.79 -5.33 -8.82
CA VAL A 396 -35.03 -6.72 -9.21
C VAL A 396 -36.50 -6.92 -9.58
N ARG A 397 -36.78 -7.29 -10.83
CA ARG A 397 -38.13 -7.64 -11.26
C ARG A 397 -38.45 -9.07 -10.86
N GLN A 398 -39.44 -9.23 -9.98
CA GLN A 398 -39.90 -10.52 -9.49
C GLN A 398 -40.84 -11.21 -10.50
N ALA A 399 -41.13 -12.49 -10.28
CA ALA A 399 -41.98 -13.29 -11.17
C ALA A 399 -43.43 -12.77 -11.28
N ASP A 400 -43.93 -12.08 -10.25
CA ASP A 400 -45.25 -11.42 -10.25
C ASP A 400 -45.25 -10.07 -10.98
N GLY A 401 -44.12 -9.66 -11.56
CA GLY A 401 -43.94 -8.41 -12.28
C GLY A 401 -43.58 -7.21 -11.40
N SER A 402 -43.61 -7.35 -10.06
CA SER A 402 -43.23 -6.28 -9.13
C SER A 402 -41.73 -5.99 -9.16
N LEU A 403 -41.37 -4.74 -8.89
CA LEU A 403 -39.97 -4.30 -8.76
C LEU A 403 -39.59 -4.19 -7.29
N ARG A 404 -38.57 -4.93 -6.88
CA ARG A 404 -38.01 -4.87 -5.53
C ARG A 404 -36.68 -4.16 -5.53
N ARG A 405 -36.58 -3.10 -4.74
CA ARG A 405 -35.36 -2.31 -4.52
C ARG A 405 -34.49 -2.98 -3.44
N VAL A 406 -33.22 -3.23 -3.76
CA VAL A 406 -32.27 -3.92 -2.88
C VAL A 406 -31.01 -3.09 -2.69
N VAL A 407 -30.80 -2.57 -1.48
CA VAL A 407 -29.71 -1.61 -1.16
C VAL A 407 -28.38 -2.31 -0.87
N ALA A 408 -28.44 -3.51 -0.29
CA ALA A 408 -27.28 -4.30 0.06
C ALA A 408 -27.66 -5.78 0.05
N GLY A 409 -26.68 -6.65 -0.19
CA GLY A 409 -26.85 -8.09 -0.21
C GLY A 409 -25.73 -8.76 -1.00
N ASP A 410 -25.72 -10.09 -1.00
CA ASP A 410 -24.80 -10.88 -1.80
C ASP A 410 -25.54 -11.61 -2.91
N LEU A 411 -24.97 -11.61 -4.11
CA LEU A 411 -25.48 -12.42 -5.22
C LEU A 411 -25.06 -13.88 -5.00
N ALA A 412 -26.04 -14.78 -4.89
CA ALA A 412 -25.78 -16.21 -4.85
C ALA A 412 -25.08 -16.69 -6.14
N ALA A 413 -24.24 -17.71 -6.03
CA ALA A 413 -23.61 -18.33 -7.20
C ALA A 413 -24.68 -18.91 -8.13
N ALA A 414 -24.57 -18.64 -9.43
CA ALA A 414 -25.44 -19.26 -10.43
C ALA A 414 -25.13 -20.75 -10.51
N GLY A 415 -26.06 -21.62 -10.10
CA GLY A 415 -25.94 -23.08 -10.30
C GLY A 415 -25.97 -23.97 -9.05
N GLY A 416 -26.39 -23.49 -7.88
CA GLY A 416 -26.71 -24.39 -6.77
C GLY A 416 -28.04 -25.09 -7.01
N GLU A 417 -28.01 -26.33 -7.52
CA GLU A 417 -29.13 -27.26 -7.36
C GLU A 417 -29.53 -27.31 -5.88
N ARG A 418 -30.84 -27.30 -5.66
CA ARG A 418 -31.45 -27.52 -4.34
C ARG A 418 -30.94 -28.88 -3.84
N ALA A 419 -30.24 -28.87 -2.70
CA ALA A 419 -30.07 -30.08 -1.91
C ALA A 419 -31.40 -30.46 -1.26
#